data_AF-A0A0C2Z524-F1
#
_entry.id   AF-A0A0C2Z524-F1
#
_cell.length_a   1.000
_cell.length_b   1.000
_cell.length_c   1.000
_cell.angle_alpha   90.00
_cell.angle_beta   90.00
_cell.angle_gamma   90.00
#
_symmetry.space_group_name_H-M   'P 1'
#
loop_
_entity.id
_entity.type
_entity.pdbx_description
1 polymer ?
#
loop_
_entity_poly.entity_id
_entity_poly.type
_entity_poly.pdbx_seq_one_letter_code
_entity_poly.pdbx_strand_id
1 'polypeptide(L)'
;MSFALRNSVRAVARRPASARASRRTFATASLRTSATEHPAALKLNEADKALAHHAAQASDLWRKISYYACIPGIVVCIAWVYNAEVEHHAHIEHIKEENGGVLPETPAYDYMNRRAKPFPWGVNSLFFNPDVNKDLSAA
;
A
#
# COMPACT_ATOMS: atom_id res chain seq x y z
N MET A 1 -30.90 -20.60 61.81
CA MET A 1 -30.06 -20.13 62.94
C MET A 1 -28.62 -20.20 62.46
N SER A 2 -28.08 -19.12 61.88
CA SER A 2 -27.13 -18.20 62.55
C SER A 2 -26.29 -18.85 63.64
N PHE A 3 -24.96 -18.86 63.48
CA PHE A 3 -23.96 -18.16 64.29
C PHE A 3 -22.58 -18.64 63.80
N ALA A 4 -21.89 -17.84 62.98
CA ALA A 4 -20.72 -17.06 63.39
C ALA A 4 -19.59 -17.91 63.99
N LEU A 5 -18.41 -17.92 63.35
CA LEU A 5 -17.14 -17.63 64.04
C LEU A 5 -15.92 -17.62 63.10
N ARG A 6 -15.12 -16.56 63.33
CA ARG A 6 -13.66 -16.42 63.14
C ARG A 6 -13.15 -16.03 61.76
N ASN A 7 -13.03 -14.72 61.61
CA ASN A 7 -12.18 -14.02 60.66
C ASN A 7 -10.70 -14.25 61.04
N SER A 8 -9.95 -15.00 60.24
CA SER A 8 -8.50 -15.14 60.36
C SER A 8 -7.81 -14.18 59.41
N VAL A 9 -7.28 -13.09 59.93
CA VAL A 9 -6.46 -12.13 59.17
C VAL A 9 -5.13 -12.79 58.83
N ARG A 10 -4.95 -13.25 57.59
CA ARG A 10 -3.61 -13.57 57.06
C ARG A 10 -2.94 -12.28 56.63
N ALA A 11 -2.01 -11.78 57.45
CA ALA A 11 -1.06 -10.77 57.03
C ALA A 11 -0.13 -11.37 55.96
N VAL A 12 -0.36 -11.05 54.69
CA VAL A 12 0.58 -11.35 53.61
C VAL A 12 1.73 -10.35 53.72
N ALA A 13 2.87 -10.81 54.21
CA ALA A 13 4.11 -10.05 54.13
C ALA A 13 4.51 -9.89 52.65
N ARG A 14 4.21 -8.71 52.07
CA ARG A 14 4.73 -8.32 50.77
C ARG A 14 6.23 -8.07 50.91
N ARG A 15 7.06 -9.08 50.60
CA ARG A 15 8.49 -8.87 50.35
C ARG A 15 8.58 -7.87 49.18
N PRO A 16 9.25 -6.72 49.29
CA PRO A 16 9.57 -5.96 48.11
C PRO A 16 10.52 -6.83 47.30
N ALA A 17 10.04 -7.34 46.17
CA ALA A 17 10.93 -7.84 45.14
C ALA A 17 11.74 -6.63 44.71
N SER A 18 12.93 -6.46 45.30
CA SER A 18 13.99 -5.64 44.73
C SER A 18 14.40 -6.33 43.43
N ALA A 19 13.57 -6.18 42.41
CA ALA A 19 13.94 -6.40 41.03
C ALA A 19 14.97 -5.31 40.74
N ARG A 20 16.23 -5.60 41.08
CA ARG A 20 17.37 -4.87 40.55
C ARG A 20 17.34 -5.22 39.08
N ALA A 21 16.59 -4.44 38.30
CA ALA A 21 16.58 -4.50 36.86
C ALA A 21 18.05 -4.37 36.47
N SER A 22 18.67 -5.48 36.07
CA SER A 22 19.99 -5.46 35.48
C SER A 22 19.84 -4.61 34.23
N ARG A 23 20.22 -3.33 34.34
CA ARG A 23 20.30 -2.44 33.19
C ARG A 23 21.23 -3.14 32.24
N ARG A 24 20.70 -3.67 31.14
CA ARG A 24 21.49 -4.11 30.00
C ARG A 24 22.21 -2.88 29.47
N THR A 25 23.39 -2.59 30.01
CA THR A 25 24.30 -1.63 29.42
C THR A 25 24.77 -2.28 28.13
N PHE A 26 24.16 -1.87 27.02
CA PHE A 26 24.72 -2.15 25.70
C PHE A 26 26.13 -1.57 25.71
N ALA A 27 27.14 -2.44 25.66
CA ALA A 27 28.54 -2.04 25.58
C ALA A 27 28.83 -1.51 24.17
N THR A 28 28.34 -0.31 23.85
CA THR A 28 28.49 0.30 22.52
C THR A 28 29.78 1.10 22.35
N ALA A 29 30.67 1.18 23.35
CA ALA A 29 31.77 2.14 23.32
C ALA A 29 33.20 1.61 23.53
N SER A 30 33.43 0.38 24.01
CA SER A 30 34.80 -0.08 24.33
C SER A 30 35.36 -1.23 23.47
N LEU A 31 34.62 -1.69 22.46
CA LEU A 31 35.06 -2.80 21.59
C LEU A 31 35.32 -2.32 20.15
N ARG A 32 35.57 -1.03 19.90
CA ARG A 32 35.86 -0.59 18.52
C ARG A 32 37.26 -1.00 18.04
N THR A 33 38.22 -1.16 18.95
CA THR A 33 39.60 -1.57 18.61
C THR A 33 39.79 -3.08 18.52
N SER A 34 39.00 -3.87 19.26
CA SER A 34 39.09 -5.34 19.27
C SER A 34 38.01 -6.03 18.42
N ALA A 35 36.96 -5.33 18.00
CA ALA A 35 36.00 -5.85 17.01
C ALA A 35 36.59 -5.93 15.60
N THR A 36 37.65 -5.18 15.28
CA THR A 36 38.35 -5.32 13.98
C THR A 36 39.23 -6.56 13.91
N GLU A 37 39.54 -7.21 15.03
CA GLU A 37 40.45 -8.38 15.08
C GLU A 37 39.73 -9.68 15.45
N HIS A 38 38.48 -9.61 15.92
CA HIS A 38 37.71 -10.81 16.22
C HIS A 38 37.32 -11.54 14.92
N PRO A 39 37.63 -12.84 14.77
CA PRO A 39 37.46 -13.57 13.50
C PRO A 39 36.01 -13.58 13.00
N ALA A 40 35.03 -13.53 13.91
CA ALA A 40 33.62 -13.41 13.54
C ALA A 40 33.28 -12.02 12.96
N ALA A 41 33.88 -10.95 13.47
CA ALA A 41 33.62 -9.60 12.99
C ALA A 41 34.33 -9.32 11.65
N LEU A 42 35.52 -9.89 11.44
CA LEU A 42 36.18 -9.89 10.13
C LEU A 42 35.32 -10.59 9.06
N LYS A 43 34.77 -11.77 9.37
CA LYS A 43 33.87 -12.50 8.46
C LYS A 43 32.60 -11.73 8.13
N LEU A 44 32.01 -11.04 9.12
CA LEU A 44 30.84 -10.19 8.88
C LEU A 44 31.19 -8.99 7.98
N ASN A 45 32.31 -8.31 8.25
CA ASN A 45 32.78 -7.21 7.41
C ASN A 45 33.05 -7.66 5.96
N GLU A 46 33.60 -8.86 5.76
CA GLU A 46 33.81 -9.45 4.44
C GLU A 46 32.49 -9.80 3.75
N ALA A 47 31.54 -10.39 4.49
CA ALA A 47 30.20 -10.68 3.99
C ALA A 47 29.43 -9.41 3.59
N ASP A 48 29.52 -8.34 4.39
CA ASP A 48 28.89 -7.05 4.11
C ASP A 48 29.49 -6.39 2.86
N LYS A 49 30.81 -6.46 2.69
CA LYS A 49 31.49 -5.99 1.47
C LYS A 49 31.06 -6.80 0.24
N ALA A 50 30.97 -8.12 0.36
CA ALA A 50 30.51 -8.99 -0.72
C ALA A 50 29.04 -8.69 -1.08
N LEU A 51 28.19 -8.48 -0.09
CA LEU A 51 26.79 -8.11 -0.26
C LEU A 51 26.66 -6.74 -0.94
N ALA A 52 27.42 -5.74 -0.49
CA ALA A 52 27.42 -4.41 -1.08
C ALA A 52 27.87 -4.45 -2.55
N HIS A 53 28.91 -5.23 -2.87
CA HIS A 53 29.36 -5.41 -4.24
C HIS A 53 28.30 -6.08 -5.11
N HIS A 54 27.69 -7.17 -4.63
CA HIS A 54 26.60 -7.84 -5.34
C HIS A 54 25.38 -6.92 -5.54
N ALA A 55 25.00 -6.16 -4.51
CA ALA A 55 23.90 -5.20 -4.58
C ALA A 55 24.17 -4.09 -5.60
N ALA A 56 25.41 -3.59 -5.67
CA ALA A 56 25.79 -2.61 -6.68
C ALA A 56 25.62 -3.17 -8.10
N GLN A 57 26.11 -4.38 -8.36
CA GLN A 57 25.96 -5.04 -9.66
C GLN A 57 24.50 -5.34 -10.02
N ALA A 58 23.72 -5.84 -9.05
CA ALA A 58 22.30 -6.13 -9.24
C ALA A 58 21.51 -4.83 -9.53
N SER A 59 21.80 -3.75 -8.81
CA SER A 59 21.13 -2.45 -9.04
C SER A 59 21.45 -1.87 -10.41
N ASP A 60 22.70 -2.01 -10.88
CA ASP A 60 23.09 -1.57 -12.23
C ASP A 60 22.42 -2.40 -13.32
N LEU A 61 22.30 -3.73 -13.12
CA LEU A 61 21.55 -4.61 -14.01
C LEU A 61 20.07 -4.18 -14.12
N TRP A 62 19.39 -3.98 -12.98
CA TRP A 62 17.99 -3.56 -12.97
C TRP A 62 17.78 -2.18 -13.59
N ARG A 63 18.70 -1.24 -13.35
CA ARG A 63 18.69 0.07 -14.01
C ARG A 63 18.74 -0.07 -15.54
N LYS A 64 19.61 -0.95 -16.05
CA LYS A 64 19.71 -1.23 -17.49
C LYS A 64 18.42 -1.87 -18.02
N ILE A 65 17.84 -2.83 -17.32
CA ILE A 65 16.56 -3.45 -17.73
C ILE A 65 15.45 -2.38 -17.78
N SER A 66 15.36 -1.51 -16.77
CA SER A 66 14.38 -0.43 -16.77
C SER A 66 14.53 0.50 -17.98
N TYR A 67 15.76 0.91 -18.32
CA TYR A 67 16.00 1.81 -19.44
C TYR A 67 15.91 1.15 -20.82
N TYR A 68 16.40 -0.07 -20.97
CA TYR A 68 16.54 -0.72 -22.28
C TYR A 68 15.42 -1.71 -22.61
N ALA A 69 14.63 -2.14 -21.63
CA ALA A 69 13.47 -2.99 -21.85
C ALA A 69 12.16 -2.28 -21.47
N CYS A 70 12.04 -1.78 -20.24
CA CYS A 70 10.77 -1.23 -19.75
C CYS A 70 10.39 0.06 -20.49
N ILE A 71 11.31 1.02 -20.65
CA ILE A 71 11.00 2.27 -21.37
C ILE A 71 10.58 2.00 -22.82
N PRO A 72 11.34 1.25 -23.65
CA PRO A 72 10.90 0.91 -24.99
C PRO A 72 9.55 0.17 -25.02
N GLY A 73 9.32 -0.75 -24.08
CA GLY A 73 8.04 -1.44 -23.95
C GLY A 73 6.87 -0.47 -23.68
N ILE A 74 7.07 0.48 -22.76
CA ILE A 74 6.08 1.52 -22.46
C ILE A 74 5.82 2.39 -23.68
N VAL A 75 6.86 2.79 -24.43
CA VAL A 75 6.69 3.61 -25.65
C VAL A 75 5.81 2.91 -26.69
N VAL A 76 6.03 1.61 -26.91
CA VAL A 76 5.19 0.81 -27.83
C VAL A 76 3.75 0.73 -27.30
N CYS A 77 3.56 0.49 -26.00
CA CYS A 77 2.23 0.48 -25.40
C CYS A 77 1.52 1.83 -25.52
N ILE A 78 2.21 2.94 -25.31
CA ILE A 78 1.64 4.30 -25.47
C ILE A 78 1.15 4.49 -26.89
N ALA A 79 1.96 4.13 -27.90
CA ALA A 79 1.55 4.28 -29.30
C ALA A 79 0.31 3.44 -29.62
N TRP A 80 0.24 2.21 -29.10
CA TRP A 80 -0.92 1.35 -29.30
C TRP A 80 -2.18 1.88 -28.60
N VAL A 81 -2.08 2.27 -27.33
CA VAL A 81 -3.21 2.84 -26.57
C VAL A 81 -3.68 4.14 -27.19
N TYR A 82 -2.77 4.99 -27.70
CA TYR A 82 -3.14 6.22 -28.38
C TYR A 82 -4.04 5.94 -29.60
N ASN A 83 -3.68 4.95 -30.43
CA ASN A 83 -4.51 4.59 -31.59
C ASN A 83 -5.89 4.08 -31.15
N ALA A 84 -5.94 3.21 -30.13
CA ALA A 84 -7.20 2.70 -29.59
C ALA A 84 -8.08 3.82 -29.01
N GLU A 85 -7.49 4.81 -28.34
CA GLU A 85 -8.21 5.96 -27.79
C GLU A 85 -8.74 6.88 -28.89
N VAL A 86 -7.97 7.10 -29.96
CA VAL A 86 -8.43 7.86 -31.14
C VAL A 86 -9.61 7.15 -31.81
N GLU A 87 -9.55 5.83 -31.98
CA GLU A 87 -10.68 5.04 -32.49
C GLU A 87 -11.91 5.13 -31.56
N HIS A 88 -11.69 5.09 -30.24
CA HIS A 88 -12.76 5.26 -29.26
C HIS A 88 -13.43 6.64 -29.38
N HIS A 89 -12.64 7.71 -29.45
CA HIS A 89 -13.15 9.07 -29.65
C HIS A 89 -13.95 9.19 -30.94
N ALA A 90 -13.43 8.68 -32.06
CA ALA A 90 -14.13 8.72 -33.34
C ALA A 90 -15.47 7.94 -33.30
N HIS A 91 -15.51 6.79 -32.62
CA HIS A 91 -16.75 6.03 -32.45
C HIS A 91 -17.80 6.81 -31.64
N ILE A 92 -17.38 7.47 -30.55
CA ILE A 92 -18.26 8.30 -29.73
C ILE A 92 -18.78 9.51 -30.52
N GLU A 93 -17.94 10.15 -31.33
CA GLU A 93 -18.35 11.25 -32.21
C GLU A 93 -19.35 10.79 -33.26
N HIS A 94 -19.11 9.66 -33.92
CA HIS A 94 -20.05 9.07 -34.88
C HIS A 94 -21.42 8.79 -34.26
N ILE A 95 -21.45 8.19 -33.06
CA ILE A 95 -22.70 7.96 -32.33
C ILE A 95 -23.41 9.28 -32.05
N LYS A 96 -22.70 10.34 -31.64
CA LYS A 96 -23.31 11.66 -31.42
C LYS A 96 -23.91 12.19 -32.72
N GLU A 97 -23.18 12.12 -33.83
CA GLU A 97 -23.65 12.59 -35.14
C GLU A 97 -24.93 11.86 -35.60
N GLU A 98 -24.97 10.52 -35.46
CA GLU A 98 -26.16 9.71 -35.77
C GLU A 98 -27.38 10.05 -34.91
N ASN A 99 -27.16 10.53 -33.68
CA ASN A 99 -28.21 10.84 -32.70
C ASN A 99 -28.48 12.36 -32.58
N GLY A 100 -28.16 13.16 -33.61
CA GLY A 100 -28.49 14.58 -33.67
C GLY A 100 -27.58 15.49 -32.85
N GLY A 101 -26.32 15.09 -32.65
CA GLY A 101 -25.29 15.82 -31.92
C GLY A 101 -25.24 15.54 -30.41
N VAL A 102 -26.06 14.61 -29.91
CA VAL A 102 -26.14 14.24 -28.49
C VAL A 102 -25.93 12.74 -28.34
N LEU A 103 -25.33 12.30 -27.24
CA LEU A 103 -25.22 10.87 -26.96
C LEU A 103 -26.62 10.29 -26.70
N PRO A 104 -26.92 9.09 -27.21
CA PRO A 104 -28.20 8.43 -26.97
C PRO A 104 -28.37 8.19 -25.46
N GLU A 105 -29.61 8.28 -24.97
CA GLU A 105 -29.88 7.98 -23.57
C GLU A 105 -29.52 6.52 -23.28
N THR A 106 -28.71 6.30 -22.24
CA THR A 106 -28.38 4.95 -21.79
C THR A 106 -29.66 4.21 -21.37
N PRO A 107 -29.93 2.99 -21.88
CA PRO A 107 -31.13 2.23 -21.52
C PRO A 107 -31.28 2.12 -20.00
N ALA A 108 -32.46 2.40 -19.45
CA ALA A 108 -32.66 2.39 -18.00
C ALA A 108 -33.10 1.00 -17.49
N TYR A 109 -32.19 0.02 -17.50
CA TYR A 109 -32.48 -1.30 -16.94
C TYR A 109 -32.52 -1.27 -15.40
N ASP A 110 -33.42 -2.05 -14.78
CA ASP A 110 -33.65 -2.11 -13.33
C ASP A 110 -32.40 -2.41 -12.48
N TYR A 111 -31.43 -3.11 -13.07
CA TYR A 111 -30.18 -3.47 -12.41
C TYR A 111 -29.10 -2.38 -12.54
N MET A 112 -29.25 -1.41 -13.43
CA MET A 112 -28.30 -0.32 -13.62
C MET A 112 -28.64 0.86 -12.73
N ASN A 113 -27.62 1.57 -12.26
CA ASN A 113 -27.75 2.73 -11.38
C ASN A 113 -28.60 2.49 -10.11
N ARG A 114 -28.83 1.23 -9.74
CA ARG A 114 -29.61 0.86 -8.56
C ARG A 114 -28.89 1.30 -7.29
N ARG A 115 -29.65 1.92 -6.38
CA ARG A 115 -29.14 2.33 -5.07
C ARG A 115 -30.05 1.87 -3.94
N ALA A 116 -29.49 1.10 -3.02
CA ALA A 116 -30.19 0.67 -1.80
C ALA A 116 -30.05 1.67 -0.64
N LYS A 117 -28.93 2.40 -0.57
CA LYS A 117 -28.63 3.42 0.44
C LYS A 117 -27.94 4.62 -0.21
N PRO A 118 -28.26 5.87 0.18
CA PRO A 118 -27.61 7.07 -0.37
C PRO A 118 -26.11 7.10 -0.04
N PHE A 119 -25.31 7.74 -0.89
CA PHE A 119 -23.91 8.01 -0.56
C PHE A 119 -23.81 9.18 0.42
N PRO A 120 -22.77 9.22 1.27
CA PRO A 120 -22.65 10.24 2.31
C PRO A 120 -22.24 11.63 1.78
N TRP A 121 -21.85 11.77 0.51
CA TRP A 121 -21.42 13.05 -0.10
C TRP A 121 -22.38 13.58 -1.17
N GLY A 122 -23.37 12.80 -1.62
CA GLY A 122 -24.29 13.23 -2.67
C GLY A 122 -24.97 12.10 -3.44
N VAL A 123 -25.68 12.47 -4.50
CA VAL A 123 -26.46 11.55 -5.34
C VAL A 123 -25.60 10.79 -6.34
N ASN A 124 -24.52 11.36 -6.86
CA ASN A 124 -23.67 10.71 -7.86
C ASN A 124 -22.43 10.05 -7.24
N SER A 125 -21.79 9.15 -7.99
CA SER A 125 -20.57 8.46 -7.57
C SER A 125 -19.39 9.43 -7.42
N LEU A 126 -18.30 8.99 -6.78
CA LEU A 126 -17.12 9.83 -6.55
C LEU A 126 -16.41 10.22 -7.86
N PHE A 127 -16.40 9.31 -8.85
CA PHE A 127 -15.82 9.53 -10.18
C PHE A 127 -16.94 9.66 -11.23
N PHE A 128 -17.98 10.43 -10.92
CA PHE A 128 -19.06 10.70 -11.84
C PHE A 128 -18.59 11.65 -12.96
N ASN A 129 -18.85 11.27 -14.20
CA ASN A 129 -18.65 12.14 -15.36
C ASN A 129 -20.00 12.35 -16.10
N PRO A 130 -20.52 13.59 -16.19
CA PRO A 130 -21.80 13.87 -16.83
C PRO A 130 -21.85 13.52 -18.32
N ASP A 131 -20.69 13.45 -19.00
CA ASP A 131 -20.64 13.14 -20.43
C ASP A 131 -20.87 11.65 -20.73
N VAL A 132 -20.65 10.77 -19.76
CA VAL A 132 -20.68 9.31 -19.94
C VAL A 132 -21.57 8.58 -18.94
N ASN A 133 -21.97 9.24 -17.86
CA ASN A 133 -22.79 8.65 -16.81
C ASN A 133 -24.12 9.39 -16.70
N LYS A 134 -25.20 8.62 -16.55
CA LYS A 134 -26.54 9.17 -16.31
C LYS A 134 -26.57 9.86 -14.95
N ASP A 135 -26.97 11.12 -14.92
CA ASP A 135 -27.19 11.87 -13.68
C ASP A 135 -28.39 11.30 -12.92
N LEU A 136 -28.19 11.01 -11.64
CA LEU A 136 -29.21 10.46 -10.75
C LEU A 136 -29.81 11.52 -9.80
N SER A 137 -29.50 12.80 -9.99
CA SER A 137 -30.10 13.88 -9.18
C SER A 137 -31.59 14.09 -9.43
N ALA A 138 -32.07 13.71 -10.62
CA ALA A 138 -33.47 13.84 -11.04
C ALA A 138 -34.24 12.51 -11.01
N ALA A 139 -33.61 11.42 -10.54
CA ALA A 139 -34.17 10.07 -10.50
C ALA A 139 -34.92 9.77 -9.19
#